data_AF-A0A0J0ZRV9-F1
#
_entry.id   AF-A0A0J0ZRV9-F1
#
_cell.length_a   1.000
_cell.length_b   1.000
_cell.length_c   1.000
_cell.angle_alpha   90.00
_cell.angle_beta   90.00
_cell.angle_gamma   90.00
#
_symmetry.space_group_name_H-M   'P 1'
#
loop_
_entity.id
_entity.type
_entity.pdbx_description
1 polymer ?
#
loop_
_entity_poly.entity_id
_entity_poly.type
_entity_poly.pdbx_seq_one_letter_code
_entity_poly.pdbx_strand_id
1 'polypeptide(L)'
;MFKFTDPSLLEARFDNIAPVATDETVSFKYLANEIIPINLLKYANDDGDGPANTLQTKPNKPQFWVNDKGVELPIYLPSKSSKDGIFKVVKADREGPCPNNDKDNTCYGGNIYIQASNVFNTFNDTLTYYVYDADGKISNEGTIKLISTATTTDDSRGGGGGGSIGILSIASLLSLIAYRRYRK
;
A
#
# COMPACT_ATOMS: atom_id res chain seq x y z
N MET A 1 26.90 -11.21 -15.13
CA MET A 1 27.46 -11.20 -16.50
C MET A 1 28.89 -11.71 -16.44
N PHE A 2 29.26 -12.75 -17.20
CA PHE A 2 30.62 -13.32 -17.18
C PHE A 2 31.54 -12.53 -18.10
N LYS A 3 32.70 -12.08 -17.62
CA LYS A 3 33.73 -11.40 -18.41
C LYS A 3 35.03 -12.20 -18.30
N PHE A 4 35.57 -12.63 -19.44
CA PHE A 4 36.78 -13.44 -19.48
C PHE A 4 38.02 -12.53 -19.56
N THR A 5 38.83 -12.54 -18.51
CA THR A 5 40.17 -11.94 -18.47
C THR A 5 41.12 -13.00 -17.92
N ASP A 6 41.90 -13.59 -18.83
CA ASP A 6 43.02 -14.53 -18.64
C ASP A 6 42.72 -16.00 -18.21
N PRO A 7 43.44 -16.99 -18.78
CA PRO A 7 43.08 -18.43 -18.72
C PRO A 7 43.37 -19.16 -17.40
N SER A 8 43.67 -18.48 -16.29
CA SER A 8 44.04 -19.16 -15.04
C SER A 8 43.43 -18.60 -13.74
N LEU A 9 42.49 -17.66 -13.82
CA LEU A 9 41.70 -17.24 -12.65
C LEU A 9 40.25 -17.03 -13.07
N LEU A 10 39.38 -17.96 -12.64
CA LEU A 10 37.93 -17.77 -12.69
C LEU A 10 37.53 -16.94 -11.47
N GLU A 11 37.30 -15.64 -11.68
CA GLU A 11 36.68 -14.78 -10.67
C GLU A 11 35.16 -14.79 -10.88
N ALA A 12 34.42 -15.43 -9.97
CA ALA A 12 32.97 -15.35 -9.91
C ALA A 12 32.57 -14.17 -9.03
N ARG A 13 31.72 -13.29 -9.54
CA ARG A 13 31.10 -12.22 -8.76
C ARG A 13 29.61 -12.49 -8.67
N PHE A 14 29.08 -12.40 -7.46
CA PHE A 14 27.65 -12.45 -7.19
C PHE A 14 27.19 -11.01 -7.00
N ASP A 15 26.29 -10.57 -7.86
CA ASP A 15 25.67 -9.26 -7.75
C ASP A 15 24.47 -9.38 -6.79
N ASN A 16 24.40 -8.50 -5.80
CA ASN A 16 23.28 -8.41 -4.87
C ASN A 16 21.96 -8.20 -5.63
N ILE A 17 20.94 -9.01 -5.37
CA ILE A 17 19.60 -8.90 -5.96
C ILE A 17 18.73 -8.05 -5.02
N ALA A 18 17.94 -7.15 -5.59
CA ALA A 18 17.08 -6.31 -4.74
C ALA A 18 15.90 -7.13 -4.18
N PRO A 19 15.39 -6.79 -3.00
CA PRO A 19 14.20 -7.43 -2.47
C PRO A 19 12.98 -7.09 -3.32
N VAL A 20 11.96 -7.94 -3.26
CA VAL A 20 10.69 -7.76 -3.96
C VAL A 20 9.60 -7.41 -2.95
N ALA A 21 9.00 -6.23 -3.08
CA ALA A 21 7.82 -5.82 -2.31
C ALA A 21 6.54 -6.16 -3.07
N THR A 22 5.52 -6.66 -2.39
CA THR A 22 4.23 -7.05 -2.98
C THR A 22 3.08 -6.20 -2.46
N ASP A 23 2.02 -6.06 -3.25
CA ASP A 23 0.85 -5.30 -2.84
C ASP A 23 0.11 -5.97 -1.68
N GLU A 24 -0.54 -5.15 -0.85
CA GLU A 24 -1.45 -5.61 0.20
C GLU A 24 -2.75 -4.80 0.24
N THR A 25 -3.83 -5.41 0.73
CA THR A 25 -5.12 -4.72 0.92
C THR A 25 -5.55 -4.73 2.37
N VAL A 26 -5.88 -3.55 2.90
CA VAL A 26 -6.33 -3.35 4.28
C VAL A 26 -7.67 -2.66 4.28
N SER A 27 -8.63 -3.25 5.00
CA SER A 27 -9.99 -2.72 5.10
C SER A 27 -10.20 -1.98 6.41
N PHE A 28 -10.81 -0.80 6.33
CA PHE A 28 -11.18 0.04 7.45
C PHE A 28 -12.70 0.11 7.63
N LYS A 29 -13.16 -0.07 8.86
CA LYS A 29 -14.55 0.03 9.26
C LYS A 29 -15.03 1.48 9.20
N TYR A 30 -16.09 1.72 8.45
CA TYR A 30 -16.73 3.03 8.36
C TYR A 30 -17.26 3.47 9.73
N LEU A 31 -17.11 4.76 10.05
CA LEU A 31 -17.45 5.37 11.36
C LEU A 31 -16.63 4.84 12.55
N ALA A 32 -15.61 4.00 12.32
CA ALA A 32 -14.71 3.55 13.37
C ALA A 32 -13.42 4.36 13.38
N ASN A 33 -13.00 4.80 14.57
CA ASN A 33 -11.70 5.44 14.76
C ASN A 33 -10.62 4.39 15.08
N GLU A 34 -10.41 3.45 14.17
CA GLU A 34 -9.50 2.33 14.40
C GLU A 34 -8.08 2.63 13.94
N ILE A 35 -7.13 1.96 14.60
CA ILE A 35 -5.71 1.99 14.24
C ILE A 35 -5.34 0.55 13.89
N ILE A 36 -4.98 0.32 12.63
CA ILE A 36 -4.66 -1.02 12.13
C ILE A 36 -3.13 -1.19 12.07
N PRO A 37 -2.56 -2.15 12.84
CA PRO A 37 -1.16 -2.51 12.70
C PRO A 37 -0.94 -3.40 11.47
N ILE A 38 0.07 -3.07 10.67
CA ILE A 38 0.44 -3.81 9.45
C ILE A 38 1.94 -4.10 9.51
N ASN A 39 2.31 -5.37 9.32
CA ASN A 39 3.71 -5.76 9.16
C ASN A 39 4.08 -5.84 7.68
N LEU A 40 4.79 -4.82 7.18
CA LEU A 40 5.15 -4.72 5.77
C LEU A 40 6.22 -5.73 5.34
N LEU A 41 7.00 -6.28 6.28
CA LEU A 41 7.99 -7.32 5.98
C LEU A 41 7.35 -8.65 5.59
N LYS A 42 6.07 -8.88 5.92
CA LYS A 42 5.34 -10.06 5.43
C LYS A 42 5.08 -10.02 3.92
N TYR A 43 5.15 -8.83 3.34
CA TYR A 43 4.88 -8.55 1.93
C TYR A 43 6.16 -8.11 1.23
N ALA A 44 7.30 -8.60 1.71
CA ALA A 44 8.60 -8.38 1.09
C ALA A 44 9.43 -9.67 1.17
N ASN A 45 10.18 -9.96 0.11
CA ASN A 45 11.07 -11.11 0.07
C ASN A 45 12.43 -10.73 -0.53
N ASP A 46 13.51 -11.28 0.03
CA ASP A 46 14.91 -11.08 -0.38
C ASP A 46 15.63 -12.40 -0.68
N ASP A 47 14.90 -13.48 -0.98
CA ASP A 47 15.47 -14.82 -1.22
C ASP A 47 16.35 -14.94 -2.49
N GLY A 48 16.52 -13.85 -3.26
CA GLY A 48 17.24 -13.85 -4.53
C GLY A 48 18.76 -14.07 -4.40
N ASP A 49 19.34 -13.75 -3.25
CA ASP A 49 20.79 -13.77 -3.01
C ASP A 49 21.36 -15.16 -2.70
N GLY A 50 20.50 -16.17 -2.54
CA GLY A 50 20.89 -17.48 -2.05
C GLY A 50 21.10 -17.51 -0.52
N PRO A 51 21.44 -18.70 0.02
CA PRO A 51 21.40 -18.91 1.46
C PRO A 51 22.58 -18.23 2.18
N ALA A 52 22.27 -17.29 3.08
CA ALA A 52 23.27 -16.48 3.82
C ALA A 52 24.27 -17.32 4.64
N ASN A 53 23.88 -18.51 5.09
CA ASN A 53 24.74 -19.42 5.86
C ASN A 53 25.91 -20.00 5.05
N THR A 54 25.89 -19.88 3.72
CA THR A 54 26.98 -20.31 2.83
C THR A 54 28.02 -19.21 2.58
N LEU A 55 27.76 -17.99 3.06
CA LEU A 55 28.67 -16.86 2.91
C LEU A 55 29.90 -17.04 3.82
N GLN A 56 31.09 -17.04 3.23
CA GLN A 56 32.36 -17.06 3.99
C GLN A 56 32.58 -15.76 4.77
N THR A 57 32.09 -14.64 4.23
CA THR A 57 32.14 -13.33 4.85
C THR A 57 30.71 -12.94 5.24
N LYS A 58 30.36 -13.07 6.52
CA LYS A 58 29.00 -12.82 7.11
C LYS A 58 27.99 -13.98 6.94
N PRO A 59 28.24 -15.13 7.58
CA PRO A 59 27.29 -16.27 7.56
C PRO A 59 25.94 -15.99 8.24
N ASN A 60 25.82 -14.88 8.97
CA ASN A 60 24.60 -14.42 9.65
C ASN A 60 24.10 -13.07 9.07
N LYS A 61 24.25 -12.84 7.76
CA LYS A 61 23.67 -11.66 7.10
C LYS A 61 22.16 -11.64 7.41
N PRO A 62 21.63 -10.54 8.01
CA PRO A 62 20.19 -10.42 8.20
C PRO A 62 19.49 -10.41 6.83
N GLN A 63 18.21 -10.71 6.79
CA GLN A 63 17.45 -10.65 5.53
C GLN A 63 17.18 -9.20 5.11
N PHE A 64 16.91 -8.33 6.08
CA PHE A 64 16.55 -6.93 5.84
C PHE A 64 17.54 -5.98 6.49
N TRP A 65 17.47 -4.71 6.11
CA TRP A 65 18.38 -3.68 6.61
C TRP A 65 18.36 -3.54 8.14
N VAL A 66 19.56 -3.58 8.72
CA VAL A 66 19.82 -3.30 10.13
C VAL A 66 20.88 -2.21 10.21
N ASN A 67 20.62 -1.16 10.99
CA ASN A 67 21.58 -0.06 11.15
C ASN A 67 22.78 -0.44 12.03
N ASP A 68 23.77 0.45 12.12
CA ASP A 68 25.00 0.25 12.92
C ASP A 68 24.75 0.00 14.42
N LYS A 69 23.55 0.32 14.93
CA LYS A 69 23.14 0.09 16.32
C LYS A 69 22.41 -1.25 16.51
N GLY A 70 22.31 -2.09 15.48
CA GLY A 70 21.58 -3.35 15.52
C GLY A 70 20.06 -3.19 15.45
N VAL A 71 19.55 -2.04 14.99
CA VAL A 71 18.11 -1.78 14.88
C VAL A 71 17.66 -1.99 13.43
N GLU A 72 16.71 -2.91 13.23
CA GLU A 72 16.12 -3.22 11.93
C GLU A 72 15.17 -2.07 11.50
N LEU A 73 15.54 -1.39 10.42
CA LEU A 73 14.83 -0.23 9.85
C LEU A 73 14.71 -0.34 8.32
N PRO A 74 14.02 -1.36 7.79
CA PRO A 74 14.07 -1.68 6.37
C PRO A 74 12.97 -1.02 5.56
N ILE A 75 11.92 -0.49 6.20
CA ILE A 75 10.77 0.07 5.50
C ILE A 75 11.01 1.54 5.20
N TYR A 76 10.87 1.93 3.95
CA TYR A 76 10.81 3.33 3.54
C TYR A 76 9.42 3.69 3.06
N LEU A 77 8.89 4.79 3.61
CA LEU A 77 7.63 5.40 3.21
C LEU A 77 7.95 6.79 2.68
N PRO A 78 7.77 7.05 1.36
CA PRO A 78 7.96 8.39 0.80
C PRO A 78 7.06 9.46 1.43
N SER A 79 5.91 9.04 1.97
CA SER A 79 4.96 9.88 2.69
C SER A 79 4.34 9.09 3.84
N LYS A 80 4.12 9.74 4.99
CA LYS A 80 3.31 9.18 6.09
C LYS A 80 1.80 9.28 5.82
N SER A 81 1.38 9.99 4.79
CA SER A 81 -0.02 10.09 4.35
C SER A 81 -0.22 9.32 3.07
N SER A 82 -1.39 8.70 2.92
CA SER A 82 -1.83 8.11 1.66
C SER A 82 -1.91 9.17 0.54
N LYS A 83 -2.02 8.73 -0.71
CA LYS A 83 -1.94 9.58 -1.90
C LYS A 83 -2.89 10.79 -1.85
N ASP A 84 -4.13 10.58 -1.41
CA ASP A 84 -5.14 11.63 -1.28
C ASP A 84 -5.28 12.16 0.16
N GLY A 85 -4.39 11.75 1.08
CA GLY A 85 -4.36 12.20 2.48
C GLY A 85 -5.49 11.63 3.36
N ILE A 86 -6.22 10.65 2.82
CA ILE A 86 -7.39 10.05 3.46
C ILE A 86 -6.99 9.19 4.68
N PHE A 87 -5.83 8.55 4.61
CA PHE A 87 -5.26 7.72 5.67
C PHE A 87 -3.86 8.22 6.03
N LYS A 88 -3.42 7.92 7.25
CA LYS A 88 -2.12 8.32 7.76
C LYS A 88 -1.48 7.22 8.61
N VAL A 89 -0.17 7.10 8.49
CA VAL A 89 0.67 6.34 9.42
C VAL A 89 0.85 7.18 10.68
N VAL A 90 0.23 6.73 11.78
CA VAL A 90 0.24 7.45 13.06
C VAL A 90 1.37 7.03 13.98
N LYS A 91 1.92 5.84 13.75
CA LYS A 91 2.99 5.27 14.54
C LYS A 91 3.77 4.25 13.71
N ALA A 92 5.03 4.06 14.06
CA ALA A 92 5.83 2.91 13.70
C ALA A 92 6.51 2.36 14.95
N ASP A 93 6.91 1.09 14.94
CA ASP A 93 7.61 0.49 16.08
C ASP A 93 8.99 1.12 16.33
N ARG A 94 9.66 1.48 15.24
CA ARG A 94 11.03 1.98 15.20
C ARG A 94 11.12 3.01 14.08
N GLU A 95 11.89 4.07 14.29
CA GLU A 95 12.19 5.10 13.29
C GLU A 95 13.68 5.43 13.33
N GLY A 96 14.26 5.77 12.19
CA GLY A 96 15.65 6.21 12.09
C GLY A 96 16.04 6.53 10.65
N PRO A 97 17.30 6.92 10.39
CA PRO A 97 17.75 7.22 9.04
C PRO A 97 17.76 5.96 8.16
N CYS A 98 17.44 6.13 6.89
CA CYS A 98 17.56 5.08 5.88
C CYS A 98 19.04 4.75 5.54
N PRO A 99 19.31 3.60 4.88
CA PRO A 99 20.67 3.22 4.47
C PRO A 99 21.31 4.15 3.44
N ASN A 100 22.64 4.01 3.30
CA ASN A 100 23.41 4.45 2.13
C ASN A 100 23.21 5.92 1.72
N ASN A 101 22.76 6.16 0.48
CA ASN A 101 22.56 7.50 -0.07
C ASN A 101 21.24 8.13 0.38
N ASP A 102 20.36 7.35 1.01
CA ASP A 102 19.04 7.78 1.45
C ASP A 102 19.03 8.19 2.92
N LYS A 103 20.18 8.41 3.56
CA LYS A 103 20.31 8.75 5.00
C LYS A 103 19.51 9.96 5.46
N ASP A 104 19.17 10.88 4.55
CA ASP A 104 18.35 12.05 4.83
C ASP A 104 16.85 11.69 4.94
N ASN A 105 16.46 10.51 4.45
CA ASN A 105 15.12 9.95 4.59
C ASN A 105 14.96 9.18 5.90
N THR A 106 13.73 9.10 6.38
CA THR A 106 13.36 8.29 7.55
C THR A 106 12.86 6.91 7.11
N CYS A 107 13.48 5.88 7.67
CA CYS A 107 13.08 4.49 7.58
C CYS A 107 12.44 4.02 8.89
N TYR A 108 11.63 2.98 8.77
CA TYR A 108 10.78 2.44 9.81
C TYR A 108 11.04 0.96 10.02
N GLY A 109 10.67 0.46 11.19
CA GLY A 109 10.59 -0.98 11.43
C GLY A 109 9.48 -1.67 10.62
N GLY A 110 9.43 -3.00 10.67
CA GLY A 110 8.44 -3.78 9.92
C GLY A 110 6.97 -3.47 10.23
N ASN A 111 6.61 -3.13 11.48
CA ASN A 111 5.22 -2.76 11.80
C ASN A 111 4.98 -1.26 11.75
N ILE A 112 3.93 -0.89 11.02
CA ILE A 112 3.37 0.46 10.94
C ILE A 112 1.91 0.44 11.38
N TYR A 113 1.41 1.58 11.85
CA TYR A 113 0.04 1.72 12.35
C TYR A 113 -0.67 2.77 11.52
N ILE A 114 -1.69 2.35 10.76
CA ILE A 114 -2.44 3.23 9.86
C ILE A 114 -3.80 3.54 10.47
N GLN A 115 -4.24 4.78 10.30
CA GLN A 115 -5.53 5.29 10.75
C GLN A 115 -6.17 6.13 9.64
N ALA A 116 -7.49 6.09 9.51
CA ALA A 116 -8.22 7.04 8.67
C ALA A 116 -8.12 8.45 9.26
N SER A 117 -7.83 9.45 8.43
CA SER A 117 -7.77 10.86 8.83
C SER A 117 -9.13 11.36 9.36
N ASN A 118 -10.23 10.76 8.89
CA ASN A 118 -11.60 11.02 9.33
C ASN A 118 -12.44 9.73 9.29
N VAL A 119 -13.21 9.47 10.35
CA VAL A 119 -14.12 8.31 10.48
C VAL A 119 -15.30 8.33 9.49
N PHE A 120 -15.65 9.51 8.97
CA PHE A 120 -16.68 9.68 7.93
C PHE A 120 -16.14 9.43 6.51
N ASN A 121 -14.89 8.98 6.38
CA ASN A 121 -14.32 8.71 5.08
C ASN A 121 -14.95 7.46 4.42
N THR A 122 -15.54 7.67 3.25
CA THR A 122 -16.10 6.61 2.40
C THR A 122 -15.20 6.26 1.22
N PHE A 123 -14.02 6.86 1.08
CA PHE A 123 -13.16 6.69 -0.08
C PHE A 123 -12.03 5.70 0.18
N ASN A 124 -11.64 4.99 -0.88
CA ASN A 124 -10.46 4.14 -0.90
C ASN A 124 -9.25 5.00 -1.29
N ASP A 125 -8.07 4.61 -0.81
CA ASP A 125 -6.81 5.29 -1.13
C ASP A 125 -5.67 4.27 -1.18
N THR A 126 -4.47 4.74 -1.49
CA THR A 126 -3.25 3.94 -1.58
C THR A 126 -2.10 4.59 -0.82
N LEU A 127 -1.26 3.77 -0.22
CA LEU A 127 -0.01 4.18 0.39
C LEU A 127 1.13 3.34 -0.22
N THR A 128 2.17 4.00 -0.72
CA THR A 128 3.33 3.32 -1.31
C THR A 128 4.40 3.08 -0.25
N TYR A 129 5.13 1.98 -0.41
CA TYR A 129 6.26 1.63 0.46
C TYR A 129 7.35 0.90 -0.32
N TYR A 130 8.54 0.91 0.26
CA TYR A 130 9.74 0.25 -0.26
C TYR A 130 10.44 -0.48 0.88
N VAL A 131 11.23 -1.49 0.54
CA VAL A 131 11.97 -2.31 1.51
C VAL A 131 13.44 -2.36 1.13
N TYR A 132 14.32 -2.17 2.11
CA TYR A 132 15.76 -2.34 1.96
C TYR A 132 16.21 -3.72 2.42
N ASP A 133 17.06 -4.36 1.61
CA ASP A 133 17.80 -5.55 2.01
C ASP A 133 18.91 -5.22 3.01
N ALA A 134 19.62 -6.25 3.47
CA ALA A 134 20.72 -6.08 4.39
C ALA A 134 21.97 -5.37 3.83
N ASP A 135 22.09 -5.23 2.50
CA ASP A 135 23.15 -4.44 1.86
C ASP A 135 22.68 -2.99 1.56
N GLY A 136 21.43 -2.67 1.89
CA GLY A 136 20.81 -1.37 1.71
C GLY A 136 20.44 -1.06 0.25
N LYS A 137 20.17 -2.10 -0.56
CA LYS A 137 19.53 -1.96 -1.87
C LYS A 137 18.02 -1.95 -1.70
N ILE A 138 17.36 -1.06 -2.44
CA ILE A 138 15.91 -0.84 -2.35
C ILE A 138 15.13 -1.78 -3.27
N SER A 139 13.95 -2.20 -2.83
CA SER A 139 12.99 -3.00 -3.60
C SER A 139 12.33 -2.21 -4.74
N ASN A 140 11.50 -2.90 -5.53
CA ASN A 140 10.43 -2.26 -6.29
C ASN A 140 9.41 -1.58 -5.36
N GLU A 141 8.57 -0.72 -5.93
CA GLU A 141 7.44 -0.12 -5.21
C GLU A 141 6.41 -1.20 -4.85
N GLY A 142 6.00 -1.22 -3.57
CA GLY A 142 4.84 -1.97 -3.10
C GLY A 142 3.69 -1.01 -2.75
N THR A 143 2.45 -1.45 -2.98
CA THR A 143 1.26 -0.63 -2.73
C THR A 143 0.35 -1.24 -1.66
N ILE A 144 0.01 -0.46 -0.65
CA ILE A 144 -1.02 -0.78 0.34
C ILE A 144 -2.33 -0.13 -0.12
N LYS A 145 -3.31 -0.95 -0.52
CA LYS A 145 -4.66 -0.52 -0.87
C LYS A 145 -5.48 -0.39 0.41
N LEU A 146 -5.95 0.81 0.70
CA LEU A 146 -6.68 1.16 1.91
C LEU A 146 -8.16 1.31 1.54
N ILE A 147 -8.99 0.35 1.95
CA ILE A 147 -10.39 0.26 1.53
C ILE A 147 -11.31 0.67 2.68
N SER A 148 -12.24 1.59 2.45
CA SER A 148 -13.32 1.88 3.39
C SER A 148 -14.49 0.92 3.17
N THR A 149 -14.97 0.27 4.23
CA THR A 149 -16.16 -0.60 4.20
C THR A 149 -17.46 0.13 3.85
N ALA A 150 -17.48 1.48 3.82
CA ALA A 150 -18.60 2.20 3.23
C ALA A 150 -18.76 1.87 1.73
N THR A 151 -17.65 1.66 1.02
CA THR A 151 -17.65 1.33 -0.41
C THR A 151 -18.16 -0.07 -0.70
N THR A 152 -18.10 -1.00 0.26
CA THR A 152 -18.55 -2.39 0.07
C THR A 152 -20.07 -2.54 -0.04
N THR A 153 -20.82 -1.43 0.00
CA THR A 153 -22.28 -1.39 -0.14
C THR A 153 -22.76 -0.84 -1.49
N ASP A 154 -21.88 -0.41 -2.41
CA ASP A 154 -22.33 0.49 -3.51
C ASP A 154 -21.68 0.26 -4.90
N ASP A 155 -21.10 -0.92 -5.15
CA ASP A 155 -20.74 -1.38 -6.53
C ASP A 155 -21.91 -2.10 -7.24
N SER A 156 -23.12 -2.01 -6.67
CA SER A 156 -24.37 -2.17 -7.39
C SER A 156 -24.99 -0.80 -7.72
N ARG A 157 -24.17 0.16 -8.17
CA ARG A 157 -24.67 1.22 -9.08
C ARG A 157 -24.95 0.62 -10.46
N GLY A 158 -25.80 -0.41 -10.49
CA GLY A 158 -26.53 -0.79 -11.69
C GLY A 158 -27.34 0.44 -12.10
N GLY A 159 -27.06 0.94 -13.30
CA GLY A 159 -27.85 1.99 -13.92
C GLY A 159 -29.33 1.63 -13.85
N GLY A 160 -30.14 2.49 -13.26
CA GLY A 160 -31.55 2.16 -13.07
C GLY A 160 -32.34 3.09 -12.15
N GLY A 161 -31.92 4.35 -11.95
CA GLY A 161 -32.73 5.37 -11.29
C GLY A 161 -33.78 5.96 -12.25
N GLY A 162 -34.51 5.11 -12.97
CA GLY A 162 -35.68 5.51 -13.73
C GLY A 162 -36.77 5.91 -12.74
N GLY A 163 -37.04 7.21 -12.63
CA GLY A 163 -38.12 7.72 -11.81
C GLY A 163 -39.41 6.96 -12.11
N SER A 164 -39.98 6.34 -11.08
CA SER A 164 -41.27 5.66 -11.18
C SER A 164 -42.35 6.71 -11.46
N ILE A 165 -42.60 7.00 -12.73
CA ILE A 165 -43.90 7.47 -13.22
C ILE A 165 -44.87 6.31 -13.05
N GLY A 166 -45.35 6.12 -11.81
CA GLY A 166 -46.42 5.17 -11.53
C GLY A 166 -47.67 5.56 -12.33
N ILE A 167 -48.51 4.59 -12.70
CA ILE A 167 -49.75 4.79 -13.48
C ILE A 167 -50.61 5.99 -13.00
N LEU A 168 -50.53 6.36 -11.72
CA LEU A 168 -51.20 7.53 -11.14
C LEU A 168 -50.74 8.88 -11.74
N SER A 169 -49.49 9.01 -12.21
CA SER A 169 -49.00 10.24 -12.85
C SER A 169 -49.53 10.43 -14.27
N ILE A 170 -49.93 9.35 -14.95
CA ILE A 170 -50.61 9.44 -16.26
C ILE A 170 -52.07 9.88 -16.05
N ALA A 171 -52.74 9.35 -15.03
CA ALA A 171 -54.11 9.71 -14.71
C ALA A 171 -54.26 11.20 -14.31
N SER A 172 -53.29 11.76 -13.57
CA SER A 172 -53.29 13.18 -13.21
C SER A 172 -53.07 14.10 -14.43
N LEU A 173 -52.23 13.70 -15.38
CA LEU A 173 -52.00 14.48 -16.60
C LEU A 173 -53.24 14.50 -17.51
N LEU A 174 -53.91 13.35 -17.68
CA LEU A 174 -55.14 13.25 -18.46
C LEU A 174 -56.29 14.03 -17.83
N SER A 175 -56.37 14.04 -16.49
CA SER A 175 -57.38 14.82 -15.75
C SER A 175 -57.21 16.33 -15.97
N LEU A 176 -55.97 16.83 -16.05
CA LEU A 176 -55.70 18.25 -16.32
C LEU A 176 -56.08 18.66 -17.74
N ILE A 177 -55.85 17.79 -18.73
CA ILE A 177 -56.21 18.04 -20.13
C ILE A 177 -57.74 18.08 -20.28
N ALA A 178 -58.45 17.12 -19.68
CA ALA A 178 -59.91 17.10 -19.68
C ALA A 178 -60.49 18.35 -18.99
N TYR A 179 -59.93 18.75 -17.84
CA TYR A 179 -60.37 19.94 -17.10
C TYR A 179 -60.22 21.23 -17.91
N ARG A 180 -59.11 21.41 -18.65
CA ARG A 180 -58.93 22.57 -19.53
C ARG A 180 -59.93 22.61 -20.69
N ARG A 181 -60.37 21.46 -21.17
CA ARG A 181 -61.32 21.37 -22.29
C ARG A 181 -62.76 21.64 -21.85
N TYR A 182 -63.10 21.40 -20.58
CA TYR A 182 -64.43 21.63 -20.02
C TYR A 182 -64.64 23.08 -19.54
N ARG A 183 -63.57 23.87 -19.40
CA ARG A 183 -63.59 25.28 -18.98
C ARG A 183 -63.51 26.30 -20.12
N LYS A 184 -63.57 25.84 -21.38
CA LYS A 184 -63.83 26.66 -22.57
C LYS A 184 -65.25 26.38 -23.02
#